data_AF-A0A7C0ZWB6-F1
#
_entry.id   AF-A0A7C0ZWB6-F1
#
_cell.length_a   1.000
_cell.length_b   1.000
_cell.length_c   1.000
_cell.angle_alpha   90.00
_cell.angle_beta   90.00
_cell.angle_gamma   90.00
#
_symmetry.space_group_name_H-M   'P 1'
#
loop_
_entity.id
_entity.type
_entity.pdbx_description
1 polymer ?
#
loop_
_entity_poly.entity_id
_entity_poly.type
_entity_poly.pdbx_seq_one_letter_code
_entity_poly.pdbx_strand_id
1 'polypeptide(L)' 'MRMIIASGGTGGHLYPAILIGKELERIGWEVLFTVGKRETELRIVKSMNVNYRVLPL' A
#
# COMPACT_ATOMS: atom_id res chain seq x y z
N MET A 1 10.76 8.86 9.64
CA MET A 1 9.72 8.28 10.52
C MET A 1 9.22 6.98 9.91
N ARG A 2 8.48 6.13 10.65
CA ARG A 2 7.98 4.84 10.14
C ARG A 2 6.45 4.83 10.18
N MET A 3 5.80 4.42 9.10
CA MET A 3 4.35 4.37 8.99
C MET A 3 3.86 3.04 8.39
N ILE A 4 2.75 2.53 8.91
CA ILE A 4 2.00 1.44 8.30
C ILE A 4 0.71 2.01 7.73
N ILE A 5 0.44 1.73 6.47
CA ILE A 5 -0.82 2.08 5.80
C ILE A 5 -1.59 0.79 5.52
N ALA A 6 -2.64 0.56 6.30
CA ALA A 6 -3.57 -0.53 6.05
C ALA A 6 -4.63 -0.08 5.04
N SER A 7 -4.59 -0.68 3.85
CA SER A 7 -5.57 -0.39 2.79
C SER A 7 -5.90 -1.69 2.06
N GLY A 8 -7.20 -1.94 1.89
CA GLY A 8 -7.72 -3.10 1.17
C GLY A 8 -9.06 -2.74 0.55
N GLY A 9 -9.58 -3.62 -0.31
CA GLY A 9 -10.82 -3.34 -1.06
C GLY A 9 -10.59 -3.30 -2.55
N THR A 10 -11.18 -2.31 -3.21
CA THR A 10 -11.03 -2.05 -4.65
C THR A 10 -9.91 -1.04 -4.91
N GLY A 11 -9.62 -0.76 -6.19
CA GLY A 11 -8.66 0.28 -6.57
C GLY A 11 -8.96 1.66 -5.95
N GLY A 12 -10.23 1.98 -5.68
CA GLY A 12 -10.63 3.27 -5.10
C GLY A 12 -10.03 3.56 -3.73
N HIS A 13 -9.66 2.53 -2.95
CA HIS A 13 -8.98 2.71 -1.66
C HIS A 13 -7.47 2.52 -1.77
N LEU A 14 -7.03 1.63 -2.66
CA LEU A 14 -5.60 1.32 -2.83
C LEU A 14 -4.83 2.46 -3.50
N TYR A 15 -5.33 3.03 -4.60
CA TYR A 15 -4.59 4.07 -5.31
C TYR A 15 -4.37 5.33 -4.44
N PRO A 16 -5.38 5.88 -3.75
CA PRO A 16 -5.15 7.04 -2.88
C PRO A 16 -4.20 6.72 -1.72
N ALA A 17 -4.36 5.55 -1.08
CA ALA A 17 -3.46 5.14 0.00
C ALA A 17 -2.00 5.04 -0.46
N ILE A 18 -1.77 4.45 -1.63
CA ILE A 18 -0.44 4.33 -2.24
C ILE A 18 0.15 5.71 -2.54
N LEU A 19 -0.63 6.62 -3.14
CA LEU A 19 -0.16 7.97 -3.45
C LEU A 19 0.23 8.73 -2.18
N ILE A 20 -0.56 8.64 -1.11
CA ILE A 20 -0.22 9.24 0.18
C ILE A 20 1.11 8.67 0.70
N GLY A 21 1.28 7.34 0.69
CA GLY A 21 2.52 6.72 1.14
C GLY A 21 3.74 7.13 0.31
N LYS A 22 3.61 7.26 -1.01
CA LYS A 22 4.70 7.75 -1.88
C LYS A 22 5.10 9.18 -1.55
N GLU A 23 4.16 10.06 -1.27
CA GLU A 23 4.48 11.43 -0.86
C GLU A 23 5.17 11.46 0.52
N LEU A 24 4.81 10.56 1.43
CA LEU A 24 5.53 10.40 2.70
C LEU A 24 6.96 9.86 2.50
N GLU A 25 7.14 8.89 1.60
CA GLU A 25 8.47 8.39 1.22
C GLU A 25 9.36 9.51 0.66
N ARG A 26 8.79 10.43 -0.14
CA ARG A 26 9.52 11.60 -0.69
C ARG A 26 10.02 12.56 0.39
N ILE A 27 9.37 12.64 1.54
CA ILE A 27 9.83 13.44 2.69
C ILE A 27 10.66 12.62 3.71
N GLY A 28 11.15 11.44 3.31
CA GLY A 28 12.09 10.63 4.09
C GLY A 28 11.43 9.68 5.09
N TRP A 29 10.17 9.29 4.88
CA TRP A 29 9.51 8.29 5.71
C TRP A 29 9.68 6.89 5.14
N GLU A 30 9.76 5.90 6.02
CA GLU A 30 9.64 4.49 5.66
C GLU A 30 8.17 4.09 5.74
N VAL A 31 7.60 3.67 4.62
CA VAL A 31 6.19 3.25 4.54
C VAL A 31 6.11 1.75 4.28
N LEU A 32 5.21 1.09 5.01
CA LEU A 32 4.81 -0.29 4.75
C LEU A 32 3.31 -0.35 4.52
N PHE A 33 2.90 -0.87 3.36
CA PHE A 33 1.50 -1.12 3.07
C PHE A 33 1.07 -2.49 3.61
N THR A 34 -0.12 -2.57 4.20
CA THR A 34 -0.76 -3.87 4.49
C THR A 34 -2.00 -4.03 3.64
N VAL A 35 -2.05 -5.14 2.89
CA VAL A 35 -3.13 -5.45 1.93
C VAL A 35 -3.70 -6.86 2.15
N GLY A 36 -4.87 -7.12 1.58
CA GLY A 36 -5.49 -8.45 1.58
C GLY A 36 -4.91 -9.38 0.52
N LYS A 37 -5.44 -10.60 0.47
CA LYS A 37 -5.02 -11.67 -0.47
C LYS A 37 -5.71 -11.62 -1.84
N ARG A 38 -6.65 -10.69 -2.06
CA ARG A 38 -7.39 -10.58 -3.33
C ARG A 38 -6.42 -10.29 -4.47
N GLU A 39 -6.56 -11.02 -5.58
CA GLU A 39 -5.66 -10.91 -6.73
C GLU A 39 -5.55 -9.48 -7.24
N THR A 40 -6.66 -8.74 -7.29
CA THR A 40 -6.70 -7.34 -7.70
C THR A 40 -5.85 -6.45 -6.81
N GLU A 41 -5.89 -6.66 -5.49
CA GLU A 41 -5.07 -5.89 -4.54
C GLU A 41 -3.58 -6.17 -4.77
N LEU A 42 -3.23 -7.46 -4.86
CA LEU A 42 -1.85 -7.92 -5.10
C LEU A 42 -1.31 -7.40 -6.43
N ARG A 43 -2.15 -7.38 -7.48
CA ARG A 43 -1.79 -6.84 -8.80
C ARG A 43 -1.46 -5.35 -8.71
N ILE A 44 -2.29 -4.57 -8.01
CA ILE A 44 -2.11 -3.12 -7.86
C ILE A 44 -0.84 -2.80 -7.07
N VAL A 45 -0.62 -3.42 -5.90
CA VAL A 45 0.59 -3.12 -5.11
C VAL A 45 1.87 -3.53 -5.82
N LYS A 46 1.84 -4.64 -6.58
CA LYS A 46 2.97 -5.05 -7.43
C LYS A 46 3.20 -4.06 -8.56
N SER A 47 2.16 -3.65 -9.29
CA SER A 47 2.31 -2.73 -10.42
C SER A 47 2.77 -1.33 -9.99
N MET A 48 2.40 -0.91 -8.78
CA MET A 48 2.80 0.39 -8.22
C MET A 48 4.19 0.38 -7.56
N ASN A 49 4.84 -0.79 -7.48
CA ASN A 49 6.16 -1.02 -6.89
C ASN A 49 6.29 -0.45 -5.47
N VAL A 50 5.38 -0.84 -4.57
CA VAL A 50 5.40 -0.41 -3.17
C VAL A 50 5.89 -1.52 -2.25
N ASN A 51 6.43 -1.16 -1.08
CA ASN A 51 6.75 -2.10 -0.02
C ASN A 51 5.47 -2.54 0.71
N TYR A 52 5.09 -3.82 0.61
CA TYR A 52 3.85 -4.30 1.20
C TYR A 52 3.99 -5.64 1.93
N ARG A 53 3.08 -5.88 2.89
CA ARG A 53 2.82 -7.20 3.48
C ARG A 53 1.36 -7.59 3.30
N VAL A 54 1.17 -8.87 3.00
CA VAL A 54 -0.16 -9.47 2.94
C VAL A 54 -0.56 -9.92 4.34
N LEU A 55 -1.74 -9.50 4.80
CA LEU A 55 -2.28 -9.96 6.08
C LEU A 55 -3.22 -11.15 5.87
N PRO A 56 -3.20 -12.16 6.76
CA PRO A 56 -4.10 -13.31 6.73
C PRO A 56 -5.46 -12.95 7.33
N LEU A 57 -6.15 -11.97 6.74
CA LEU A 57 -7.54 -11.61 7.04
C LEU A 57 -8.50 -12.37 6.14
#